data_AF-A0A1C6KA48-F1
#
_entry.id   AF-A0A1C6KA48-F1
#
_cell.length_a   1.000
_cell.length_b   1.000
_cell.length_c   1.000
_cell.angle_alpha   90.00
_cell.angle_beta   90.00
_cell.angle_gamma   90.00
#
_symmetry.space_group_name_H-M   'P 1'
#
loop_
_entity.id
_entity.type
_entity.pdbx_description
1 polymer ?
#
loop_
_entity_poly.entity_id
_entity_poly.type
_entity_poly.pdbx_seq_one_letter_code
_entity_poly.pdbx_strand_id
1 'polypeptide(L)'
;MNFRMLKKKYRKMYGQNPPKWMKERLIKTMVSPSEYRVITAIGIKANFMRAIFTVVAELRKEVRQYERNTENLVNTTRILSERRKL
;
A
#
# COMPACT_ATOMS: atom_id res chain seq x y z
N MET A 1 -1.19 -3.27 -10.12
CA MET A 1 -2.44 -3.79 -10.74
C MET A 1 -3.10 -4.79 -9.78
N ASN A 2 -4.40 -4.71 -9.49
CA ASN A 2 -5.06 -5.57 -8.50
C ASN A 2 -5.52 -6.93 -9.10
N PHE A 3 -5.49 -8.04 -8.34
CA PHE A 3 -5.75 -9.41 -8.85
C PHE A 3 -7.14 -9.57 -9.47
N ARG A 4 -8.15 -8.86 -8.94
CA ARG A 4 -9.51 -8.84 -9.47
C ARG A 4 -9.57 -8.32 -10.91
N MET A 5 -8.83 -7.25 -11.20
CA MET A 5 -8.76 -6.68 -12.56
C MET A 5 -8.01 -7.61 -13.51
N LEU A 6 -6.90 -8.22 -13.05
CA LEU A 6 -6.15 -9.18 -13.85
C LEU A 6 -7.02 -10.39 -14.23
N LYS A 7 -7.77 -10.96 -13.26
CA LYS A 7 -8.69 -12.08 -13.51
C LYS A 7 -9.74 -11.72 -14.58
N LYS A 8 -10.31 -10.52 -14.50
CA LYS A 8 -11.31 -10.02 -15.46
C LYS A 8 -10.70 -9.90 -16.86
N LYS A 9 -9.48 -9.35 -16.98
CA LYS A 9 -8.76 -9.20 -18.26
C LYS A 9 -8.36 -10.55 -18.87
N TYR A 10 -7.85 -11.47 -18.06
CA TYR A 10 -7.44 -12.81 -18.53
C TYR A 10 -8.61 -13.63 -19.04
N ARG A 11 -9.75 -13.60 -18.32
CA ARG A 11 -10.97 -14.29 -18.75
C ARG A 11 -11.54 -13.73 -20.05
N LYS A 12 -11.39 -12.42 -20.27
CA LYS A 12 -11.79 -11.77 -21.53
C LYS A 12 -10.91 -12.18 -22.72
N MET A 13 -9.62 -12.41 -22.50
CA MET A 13 -8.67 -12.80 -23.56
C MET A 13 -8.70 -14.29 -23.89
N TYR A 14 -8.84 -15.14 -22.87
CA TYR A 14 -8.64 -16.59 -23.02
C TYR A 14 -9.86 -17.44 -22.65
N GLY A 15 -10.99 -16.82 -22.26
CA GLY A 15 -12.22 -17.53 -21.86
C GLY A 15 -12.13 -18.30 -20.53
N GLN A 16 -10.93 -18.49 -19.99
CA GLN A 16 -10.66 -19.33 -18.83
C GLN A 16 -10.18 -18.54 -17.60
N ASN A 17 -10.21 -19.20 -16.44
CA ASN A 17 -9.64 -18.62 -15.23
C ASN A 17 -8.09 -18.58 -15.32
N PRO A 18 -7.45 -17.53 -14.78
CA PRO A 18 -5.99 -17.44 -14.78
C PRO A 18 -5.37 -18.57 -13.95
N PRO A 19 -4.28 -19.18 -14.44
CA PRO A 19 -3.59 -20.26 -13.73
C PRO A 19 -2.97 -19.78 -12.41
N LYS A 20 -2.79 -20.72 -11.45
CA LYS A 20 -2.40 -20.45 -10.05
C LYS A 20 -1.10 -19.63 -9.95
N TRP A 21 -0.11 -19.96 -10.77
CA TRP A 21 1.20 -19.27 -10.83
C TRP A 21 1.08 -17.78 -11.18
N MET A 22 -0.02 -17.36 -11.82
CA MET A 22 -0.23 -15.97 -12.21
C MET A 22 -0.59 -15.08 -11.00
N LYS A 23 -1.24 -15.66 -9.98
CA LYS A 23 -1.48 -15.01 -8.69
C LYS A 23 -0.16 -14.81 -7.93
N GLU A 24 0.70 -15.82 -7.95
CA GLU A 24 2.04 -15.79 -7.35
C GLU A 24 2.95 -14.77 -8.05
N ARG A 25 2.89 -14.70 -9.38
CA ARG A 25 3.61 -13.71 -10.18
C ARG A 25 3.17 -12.28 -9.86
N LEU A 26 1.88 -12.07 -9.60
CA LEU A 26 1.36 -10.77 -9.18
C LEU A 26 1.86 -10.34 -7.80
N ILE A 27 1.94 -11.28 -6.86
CA ILE A 27 2.55 -11.05 -5.54
C ILE A 27 4.03 -10.70 -5.70
N LYS A 28 4.77 -11.40 -6.58
CA LYS A 28 6.16 -11.06 -6.95
C LYS A 28 6.32 -9.69 -7.62
N THR A 29 5.28 -9.15 -8.26
CA THR A 29 5.32 -7.78 -8.82
C THR A 29 4.92 -6.70 -7.80
N MET A 30 4.27 -7.09 -6.70
CA MET A 30 3.87 -6.17 -5.62
C MET A 30 4.91 -6.08 -4.49
N VAL A 31 5.90 -6.96 -4.51
CA VAL A 31 6.95 -7.09 -3.51
C VAL A 31 8.27 -7.16 -4.28
N SER A 32 9.29 -6.41 -3.87
CA SER A 32 10.57 -6.42 -4.59
C SER A 32 11.19 -7.83 -4.57
N PRO A 33 12.02 -8.22 -5.56
CA PRO A 33 12.64 -9.55 -5.59
C PRO A 33 13.47 -9.88 -4.34
N SER A 34 14.07 -8.87 -3.70
CA SER A 34 14.82 -9.01 -2.44
C SER A 34 13.88 -9.32 -1.27
N GLU A 35 12.80 -8.56 -1.11
CA GLU A 35 11.78 -8.81 -0.08
C GLU A 35 11.12 -10.19 -0.26
N TYR A 36 10.84 -10.59 -1.51
CA TYR A 36 10.25 -11.91 -1.78
C TYR A 36 11.17 -13.05 -1.35
N ARG A 37 12.49 -12.96 -1.62
CA ARG A 37 13.47 -13.97 -1.19
C ARG A 37 13.51 -14.09 0.33
N VAL A 38 13.54 -12.96 1.04
CA VAL A 38 13.53 -12.90 2.51
C VAL A 38 12.26 -13.54 3.06
N ILE A 39 11.09 -13.26 2.47
CA ILE A 39 9.80 -13.84 2.90
C ILE A 39 9.78 -15.36 2.73
N THR A 40 10.25 -15.87 1.58
CA THR A 40 10.37 -17.33 1.37
C THR A 40 11.38 -17.98 2.31
N ALA A 41 12.48 -17.30 2.63
CA ALA A 41 13.50 -17.82 3.54
C ALA A 41 13.01 -17.92 5.00
N ILE A 42 12.12 -17.02 5.43
CA ILE A 42 11.55 -17.02 6.79
C ILE A 42 10.32 -17.95 6.88
N GLY A 43 9.84 -18.51 5.77
CA GLY A 43 8.70 -19.44 5.76
C GLY A 43 7.35 -18.78 6.07
N ILE A 44 7.26 -17.45 6.00
CA ILE A 44 6.04 -16.71 6.34
C ILE A 44 4.98 -16.94 5.26
N LYS A 45 3.83 -17.52 5.65
CA LYS A 45 2.69 -17.70 4.74
C LYS A 45 2.24 -16.35 4.18
N ALA A 46 2.03 -16.29 2.87
CA ALA A 46 1.68 -15.07 2.14
C ALA A 46 0.44 -14.31 2.70
N ASN A 47 -0.46 -15.01 3.40
CA ASN A 47 -1.61 -14.41 4.06
C ASN A 47 -1.20 -13.49 5.23
N PHE A 48 -0.14 -13.85 5.96
CA PHE A 48 0.38 -13.10 7.09
C PHE A 48 1.09 -11.82 6.61
N MET A 49 1.87 -11.91 5.53
CA MET A 49 2.44 -10.72 4.87
C MET A 49 1.37 -9.75 4.40
N ARG A 50 0.24 -10.27 3.90
CA ARG A 50 -0.89 -9.43 3.47
C ARG A 50 -1.51 -8.65 4.64
N ALA A 51 -1.58 -9.26 5.83
CA ALA A 51 -2.02 -8.58 7.04
C ALA A 51 -1.02 -7.49 7.45
N ILE A 52 0.28 -7.81 7.48
CA ILE A 52 1.35 -6.85 7.81
C ILE A 52 1.33 -5.65 6.85
N PHE A 53 1.28 -5.88 5.53
CA PHE A 53 1.24 -4.77 4.57
C PHE A 53 -0.03 -3.92 4.69
N THR A 54 -1.16 -4.51 5.09
CA THR A 54 -2.40 -3.75 5.35
C THR A 54 -2.22 -2.82 6.55
N VAL A 55 -1.71 -3.35 7.66
CA VAL A 55 -1.44 -2.57 8.88
C VAL A 55 -0.43 -1.45 8.61
N VAL A 56 0.66 -1.73 7.89
CA VAL A 56 1.66 -0.72 7.52
C VAL A 56 1.05 0.38 6.63
N ALA A 57 0.14 0.02 5.72
CA ALA A 57 -0.51 1.00 4.85
C ALA A 57 -1.46 1.92 5.62
N GLU A 58 -2.17 1.41 6.63
CA GLU A 58 -3.03 2.19 7.52
C GLU A 58 -2.21 3.14 8.39
N LEU A 59 -1.15 2.64 9.04
CA LEU A 59 -0.22 3.48 9.82
C LEU A 59 0.36 4.63 8.98
N ARG A 60 0.76 4.36 7.73
CA ARG A 60 1.24 5.43 6.83
C ARG A 60 0.18 6.47 6.48
N LYS A 61 -1.11 6.12 6.44
CA LYS A 61 -2.17 7.12 6.23
C LYS A 61 -2.32 8.00 7.46
N GLU A 62 -2.29 7.39 8.63
CA GLU A 62 -2.44 8.08 9.91
C GLU A 62 -1.29 9.07 10.15
N VAL A 63 -0.03 8.66 9.89
CA VAL A 63 1.15 9.54 9.97
C VAL A 63 1.01 10.74 9.03
N ARG A 64 0.60 10.53 7.76
CA ARG A 64 0.39 11.64 6.82
C ARG A 64 -0.72 12.59 7.25
N GLN A 65 -1.77 12.08 7.89
CA GLN A 65 -2.83 12.92 8.41
C GLN A 65 -2.33 13.75 9.59
N TYR A 66 -1.52 13.15 10.47
CA TYR A 66 -0.88 13.85 11.57
C TYR A 66 0.01 14.98 11.06
N GLU A 67 0.90 14.71 10.10
CA GLU A 67 1.79 15.71 9.48
C GLU A 67 0.99 16.90 8.91
N ARG A 68 -0.07 16.63 8.14
CA ARG A 68 -0.95 17.68 7.59
C ARG A 68 -1.63 18.50 8.67
N ASN A 69 -2.10 17.86 9.74
CA ASN A 69 -2.73 18.56 10.86
C ASN A 69 -1.72 19.46 11.55
N THR A 70 -0.47 19.00 11.73
CA THR A 70 0.60 19.81 12.33
C THR A 70 0.93 21.03 11.46
N GLU A 71 1.10 20.84 10.15
CA GLU A 71 1.34 21.94 9.20
C GLU A 71 0.20 22.97 9.21
N ASN A 72 -1.04 22.50 9.21
CA ASN A 72 -2.21 23.38 9.27
C ASN A 72 -2.24 24.20 10.57
N LEU A 73 -1.93 23.56 11.70
CA LEU A 73 -1.89 24.24 13.00
C LEU A 73 -0.83 25.34 13.00
N VAL A 74 0.39 25.02 12.53
CA VAL A 74 1.51 25.97 12.43
C VAL A 74 1.13 27.15 11.53
N ASN A 75 0.57 26.89 10.34
CA ASN A 75 0.15 27.94 9.41
C ASN A 75 -0.95 28.83 9.99
N THR A 76 -1.95 28.25 10.65
CA THR A 76 -3.04 29.01 11.28
C THR A 76 -2.49 29.90 12.38
N THR A 77 -1.59 29.37 13.21
CA THR A 77 -0.95 30.13 14.30
C THR A 77 -0.10 31.28 13.74
N ARG A 78 0.64 31.05 12.65
CA ARG A 78 1.42 32.09 11.95
C ARG A 78 0.51 33.22 11.46
N ILE A 79 -0.57 32.90 10.74
CA ILE A 79 -1.53 33.91 10.24
C ILE A 79 -2.14 34.72 11.38
N LEU A 80 -2.55 34.07 12.48
CA LEU A 80 -3.09 34.76 13.65
C LEU A 80 -2.07 35.68 14.31
N SER A 81 -0.80 35.26 14.38
CA SER A 81 0.28 36.07 14.93
C SER A 81 0.60 37.30 14.07
N GLU A 82 0.57 37.15 12.74
CA GLU A 82 0.77 38.25 11.79
C GLU A 82 -0.38 39.26 11.88
N ARG A 83 -1.63 38.79 12.01
CA ARG A 83 -2.80 39.66 12.21
C ARG A 83 -2.81 40.42 13.53
N ARG A 84 -2.16 39.94 14.59
CA ARG A 84 -2.04 40.66 15.87
C ARG A 84 -0.97 41.76 15.88
N LYS A 85 -0.10 41.77 14.86
CA LYS A 85 0.95 42.79 14.71
C LYS A 85 0.51 43.98 13.85
N LEU A 86 -0.60 43.84 13.12
CA LEU A 86 -1.32 44.93 12.45
C LEU A 86 -2.22 45.64 13.46
#